data_AF-A0A6V7NZN1-F1
#
_entry.id   AF-A0A6V7NZN1-F1
#
_cell.length_a   1.000
_cell.length_b   1.000
_cell.length_c   1.000
_cell.angle_alpha   90.00
_cell.angle_beta   90.00
_cell.angle_gamma   90.00
#
_symmetry.space_group_name_H-M   'P 1'
#
loop_
_entity.id
_entity.type
_entity.pdbx_description
1 polymer ?
#
loop_
_entity_poly.entity_id
_entity_poly.type
_entity_poly.pdbx_seq_one_letter_code
_entity_poly.pdbx_strand_id
1 'polypeptide(L)'
;MMVESSGREGEQGPVVDAPHEKDPVDVGGYSSGGWKSEDGSLSCGYSSFRGRRASMEDFYDVKSSIIDGKHISLFGIFDGHGGSRAAEYLKEHLFQNLMKHPQFMTDTKLAISETYKQTDSDFLDSESNALRDDGSTASTAVLVGNHLYVANVGDSRAVISLAEKEIGDF
;
A
#
# COMPACT_ATOMS: atom_id res chain seq x y z
N MET A 1 52.59 -20.25 -11.39
CA MET A 1 51.42 -20.94 -11.98
C MET A 1 50.21 -20.13 -11.53
N MET A 2 49.68 -19.29 -12.42
CA MET A 2 48.49 -18.48 -12.15
C MET A 2 47.27 -19.37 -12.29
N VAL A 3 46.31 -19.24 -11.38
CA VAL A 3 44.96 -19.81 -11.51
C VAL A 3 43.98 -18.70 -11.15
N GLU A 4 43.19 -18.29 -12.12
CA GLU A 4 42.03 -17.42 -11.95
C GLU A 4 40.89 -18.19 -11.30
N SER A 5 40.09 -17.55 -10.44
CA SER A 5 38.67 -17.88 -10.29
C SER A 5 37.90 -16.66 -9.81
N SER A 6 36.91 -16.30 -10.61
CA SER A 6 35.91 -15.26 -10.48
C SER A 6 34.93 -15.46 -9.31
N GLY A 7 34.49 -14.34 -8.72
CA GLY A 7 33.22 -14.23 -7.99
C GLY A 7 32.73 -12.79 -8.08
N ARG A 8 31.82 -12.52 -9.04
CA ARG A 8 31.17 -11.22 -9.20
C ARG A 8 30.13 -11.04 -8.09
N GLU A 9 30.16 -9.89 -7.45
CA GLU A 9 29.12 -9.39 -6.56
C GLU A 9 27.80 -9.29 -7.35
N GLY A 10 26.74 -9.89 -6.81
CA GLY A 10 25.40 -9.76 -7.37
C GLY A 10 24.84 -8.38 -7.00
N GLU A 11 24.84 -7.47 -7.97
CA GLU A 11 24.11 -6.21 -7.91
C GLU A 11 22.63 -6.46 -7.62
N GLN A 12 22.07 -5.69 -6.69
CA GLN A 12 20.65 -5.64 -6.39
C GLN A 12 19.90 -5.21 -7.65
N GLY A 13 18.99 -6.06 -8.12
CA GLY A 13 18.14 -5.77 -9.28
C GLY A 13 17.24 -4.55 -9.04
N PRO A 14 16.80 -3.87 -10.11
CA PRO A 14 16.17 -2.56 -10.01
C PRO A 14 14.77 -2.67 -9.40
N VAL A 15 14.43 -1.69 -8.56
CA VAL A 15 13.06 -1.33 -8.21
C VAL A 15 12.36 -0.97 -9.52
N VAL A 16 11.40 -1.77 -9.96
CA VAL A 16 10.53 -1.40 -11.07
C VAL A 16 9.45 -0.47 -10.52
N ASP A 17 9.71 0.83 -10.56
CA ASP A 17 8.64 1.80 -10.59
C ASP A 17 7.81 1.50 -11.84
N ALA A 18 6.58 1.02 -11.64
CA ALA A 18 5.60 1.01 -12.71
C ALA A 18 5.48 2.45 -13.22
N PRO A 19 5.47 2.69 -14.54
CA PRO A 19 5.52 4.04 -15.09
C PRO A 19 4.40 4.88 -14.48
N HIS A 20 4.81 5.94 -13.77
CA HIS A 20 3.95 7.05 -13.42
C HIS A 20 3.52 7.72 -14.72
N GLU A 21 2.34 7.35 -15.22
CA GLU A 21 1.60 8.27 -16.08
C GLU A 21 1.35 9.51 -15.22
N LYS A 22 1.97 10.64 -15.59
CA LYS A 22 1.69 11.91 -14.93
C LYS A 22 0.22 12.18 -15.15
N ASP A 23 -0.57 12.09 -14.09
CA ASP A 23 -1.98 12.44 -14.14
C ASP A 23 -2.11 13.84 -14.78
N PRO A 24 -2.95 14.00 -15.80
CA PRO A 24 -3.26 15.31 -16.31
C PRO A 24 -3.84 16.14 -15.15
N VAL A 25 -3.39 17.39 -15.08
CA VAL A 25 -3.81 18.43 -14.12
C VAL A 25 -5.24 18.23 -13.63
N ASP A 26 -5.43 18.20 -12.32
CA ASP A 26 -6.73 18.11 -11.64
C ASP A 26 -7.71 19.16 -12.18
N VAL A 27 -8.62 18.70 -13.04
CA VAL A 27 -9.78 19.46 -13.47
C VAL A 27 -11.04 18.71 -13.03
N GLY A 28 -11.17 18.40 -11.74
CA GLY A 28 -12.48 17.93 -11.23
C GLY A 28 -12.54 17.19 -9.90
N GLY A 29 -11.45 16.98 -9.17
CA GLY A 29 -11.44 16.21 -7.93
C GLY A 29 -11.85 14.74 -8.13
N TYR A 30 -11.56 14.19 -9.31
CA TYR A 30 -11.83 12.80 -9.71
C TYR A 30 -10.53 12.14 -10.17
N SER A 31 -10.19 11.00 -9.58
CA SER A 31 -9.11 10.13 -10.05
C SER A 31 -9.60 8.69 -10.20
N SER A 32 -9.09 7.96 -11.18
CA SER A 32 -9.38 6.55 -11.34
C SER A 32 -8.28 5.86 -12.14
N GLY A 33 -8.07 4.59 -11.88
CA GLY A 33 -7.06 3.81 -12.58
C GLY A 33 -7.12 2.35 -12.19
N GLY A 34 -6.14 1.59 -12.63
CA GLY A 34 -6.07 0.16 -12.35
C GLY A 34 -4.93 -0.50 -13.11
N TRP A 35 -4.68 -1.75 -12.78
CA TRP A 35 -3.65 -2.56 -13.41
C TRP A 35 -4.03 -4.04 -13.36
N LYS A 36 -3.34 -4.83 -14.17
CA LYS A 36 -3.42 -6.30 -14.15
C LYS A 36 -2.00 -6.86 -14.05
N SER A 37 -1.83 -7.93 -13.28
CA SER A 37 -0.56 -8.64 -13.26
C SER A 37 -0.28 -9.28 -14.63
N GLU A 38 1.00 -9.46 -14.96
CA GLU A 38 1.42 -10.02 -16.26
C GLU A 38 0.88 -11.45 -16.48
N ASP A 39 0.78 -12.24 -15.42
CA ASP A 39 0.22 -13.59 -15.43
C ASP A 39 -1.33 -13.61 -15.43
N GLY A 40 -1.97 -12.44 -15.32
CA GLY A 40 -3.42 -12.27 -15.27
C GLY A 40 -4.09 -12.79 -13.98
N SER A 41 -3.32 -13.23 -12.99
CA SER A 41 -3.86 -13.78 -11.73
C SER A 41 -4.50 -12.72 -10.83
N LEU A 42 -4.13 -11.45 -10.99
CA LEU A 42 -4.63 -10.33 -10.21
C LEU A 42 -4.99 -9.15 -11.10
N SER A 43 -6.14 -8.53 -10.81
CA SER A 43 -6.54 -7.25 -11.40
C SER A 43 -7.00 -6.30 -10.31
N CYS A 44 -6.55 -5.06 -10.38
CA CYS A 44 -6.91 -3.98 -9.47
C CYS A 44 -7.57 -2.84 -10.26
N GLY A 45 -8.55 -2.20 -9.63
CA GLY A 45 -9.09 -0.91 -10.06
C GLY A 45 -9.36 -0.04 -8.85
N TYR A 46 -9.27 1.27 -9.03
CA TYR A 46 -9.60 2.26 -8.02
C TYR A 46 -10.31 3.45 -8.65
N SER A 47 -11.11 4.14 -7.84
CA SER A 47 -11.71 5.43 -8.17
C SER A 47 -11.84 6.25 -6.89
N SER A 48 -11.53 7.53 -7.00
CA SER A 48 -11.58 8.49 -5.91
C SER A 48 -12.27 9.76 -6.41
N PHE A 49 -13.17 10.30 -5.60
CA PHE A 49 -13.98 11.44 -6.00
C PHE A 49 -14.33 12.30 -4.78
N ARG A 50 -13.92 13.58 -4.80
CA ARG A 50 -14.19 14.54 -3.71
C ARG A 50 -15.67 14.69 -3.38
N GLY A 51 -16.54 14.51 -4.38
CA GLY A 51 -17.97 14.71 -4.22
C GLY A 51 -18.32 16.14 -3.81
N ARG A 52 -19.16 16.29 -2.79
CA ARG A 52 -19.71 17.58 -2.33
C ARG A 52 -18.83 18.29 -1.28
N ARG A 53 -17.71 17.70 -0.89
CA ARG A 53 -16.79 18.29 0.10
C ARG A 53 -16.01 19.45 -0.49
N ALA A 54 -15.56 20.37 0.35
CA ALA A 54 -14.77 21.53 -0.06
C ALA A 54 -13.33 21.12 -0.42
N SER A 55 -12.73 20.27 0.40
CA SER A 55 -11.40 19.65 0.24
C SER A 55 -11.54 18.16 -0.09
N MET A 56 -10.48 17.59 -0.69
CA MET A 56 -10.30 16.15 -0.80
C MET A 56 -9.35 15.72 0.31
N GLU A 57 -9.85 14.96 1.29
CA GLU A 57 -9.08 14.49 2.45
C GLU A 57 -8.86 12.96 2.41
N ASP A 58 -9.50 12.26 1.48
CA ASP A 58 -9.27 10.83 1.24
C ASP A 58 -8.01 10.64 0.37
N PHE A 59 -7.17 9.69 0.79
CA PHE A 59 -6.01 9.23 0.04
C PHE A 59 -6.05 7.71 -0.10
N TYR A 60 -5.32 7.22 -1.08
CA TYR A 60 -5.11 5.79 -1.29
C TYR A 60 -3.69 5.55 -1.75
N ASP A 61 -3.20 4.34 -1.51
CA ASP A 61 -1.96 3.84 -2.10
C ASP A 61 -2.17 2.41 -2.63
N VAL A 62 -1.59 2.15 -3.79
CA VAL A 62 -1.64 0.84 -4.44
C VAL A 62 -0.23 0.53 -4.92
N LYS A 63 0.39 -0.50 -4.34
CA LYS A 63 1.74 -0.94 -4.71
C LYS A 63 1.74 -2.42 -5.08
N SER A 64 2.63 -2.78 -6.00
CA SER A 64 2.90 -4.16 -6.39
C SER A 64 4.41 -4.38 -6.49
N SER A 65 4.88 -5.54 -6.05
CA SER A 65 6.30 -5.90 -6.08
C SER A 65 6.47 -7.42 -6.10
N ILE A 66 7.70 -7.87 -6.32
CA ILE A 66 8.10 -9.28 -6.18
C ILE A 66 9.25 -9.34 -5.19
N ILE A 67 9.07 -10.07 -4.09
CA ILE A 67 10.08 -10.27 -3.04
C ILE A 67 10.25 -11.77 -2.82
N ASP A 68 11.48 -12.27 -2.90
CA ASP A 68 11.82 -13.70 -2.74
C ASP A 68 10.95 -14.63 -3.62
N GLY A 69 10.67 -14.19 -4.86
CA GLY A 69 9.84 -14.92 -5.82
C GLY A 69 8.34 -14.93 -5.49
N LYS A 70 7.89 -14.18 -4.48
CA LYS A 70 6.47 -14.02 -4.14
C LYS A 70 5.96 -12.68 -4.62
N HIS A 71 4.79 -12.69 -5.27
CA HIS A 71 4.07 -11.47 -5.57
C HIS A 71 3.56 -10.82 -4.28
N ILE A 72 3.80 -9.51 -4.16
CA ILE A 72 3.32 -8.67 -3.08
C ILE A 72 2.38 -7.64 -3.68
N SER A 73 1.20 -7.46 -3.12
CA SER A 73 0.29 -6.38 -3.50
C SER A 73 -0.27 -5.71 -2.27
N LEU A 74 -0.18 -4.38 -2.23
CA LEU A 74 -0.53 -3.54 -1.10
C LEU A 74 -1.60 -2.56 -1.54
N PHE A 75 -2.72 -2.51 -0.83
CA PHE A 75 -3.84 -1.62 -1.11
C PHE A 75 -4.22 -0.91 0.18
N GLY A 76 -4.24 0.42 0.18
CA GLY A 76 -4.55 1.23 1.36
C GLY A 76 -5.55 2.32 1.02
N ILE A 77 -6.52 2.52 1.91
CA ILE A 77 -7.48 3.63 1.90
C ILE A 77 -7.34 4.37 3.22
N PHE A 78 -7.25 5.70 3.14
CA PHE A 78 -7.01 6.61 4.26
C PHE A 78 -8.03 7.76 4.18
N ASP A 79 -9.03 7.77 5.06
CA ASP A 79 -10.07 8.80 5.13
C ASP A 79 -9.66 9.87 6.16
N GLY A 80 -9.17 11.00 5.67
CA GLY A 80 -8.71 12.12 6.49
C GLY A 80 -9.84 12.90 7.14
N HIS A 81 -9.60 13.42 8.34
CA HIS A 81 -10.50 14.32 9.04
C HIS A 81 -9.73 15.38 9.81
N GLY A 82 -10.29 16.59 9.93
CA GLY A 82 -9.58 17.72 10.55
C GLY A 82 -8.44 18.28 9.71
N GLY A 83 -8.28 17.79 8.47
CA GLY A 83 -7.23 18.13 7.52
C GLY A 83 -6.70 16.89 6.79
N SER A 84 -5.98 17.09 5.68
CA SER A 84 -5.50 16.00 4.80
C SER A 84 -4.17 15.39 5.23
N ARG A 85 -3.43 16.02 6.15
CA ARG A 85 -2.01 15.73 6.36
C ARG A 85 -1.74 14.32 6.87
N ALA A 86 -2.58 13.84 7.80
CA ALA A 86 -2.44 12.48 8.32
C ALA A 86 -2.66 11.43 7.23
N ALA A 87 -3.69 11.60 6.39
CA ALA A 87 -4.01 10.69 5.30
C ALA A 87 -2.94 10.72 4.20
N GLU A 88 -2.43 11.91 3.86
CA GLU A 88 -1.32 12.08 2.92
C GLU A 88 -0.03 11.43 3.44
N TYR A 89 0.30 11.61 4.72
CA TYR A 89 1.46 10.97 5.36
C TYR A 89 1.37 9.44 5.30
N LEU A 90 0.19 8.87 5.59
CA LEU A 90 -0.02 7.42 5.49
C LEU A 90 0.21 6.91 4.06
N LYS A 91 -0.30 7.60 3.04
CA LYS A 91 -0.06 7.26 1.62
C LYS A 91 1.43 7.26 1.29
N GLU A 92 2.19 8.21 1.80
CA GLU A 92 3.60 8.34 1.47
C GLU A 92 4.48 7.32 2.23
N HIS A 93 4.16 7.03 3.49
CA HIS A 93 5.09 6.36 4.40
C HIS A 93 4.68 4.93 4.79
N LEU A 94 3.38 4.63 4.92
CA LEU A 94 2.94 3.37 5.56
C LEU A 94 3.45 2.14 4.82
N PHE A 95 3.26 2.07 3.50
CA PHE A 95 3.75 0.93 2.71
C PHE A 95 5.26 0.94 2.48
N GLN A 96 5.89 2.11 2.44
CA GLN A 96 7.36 2.18 2.37
C GLN A 96 8.00 1.60 3.63
N ASN A 97 7.46 1.95 4.80
CA ASN A 97 7.89 1.43 6.09
C ASN A 97 7.63 -0.08 6.19
N LEU A 98 6.48 -0.55 5.71
CA LEU A 98 6.13 -1.97 5.73
C LEU A 98 7.08 -2.80 4.86
N MET A 99 7.35 -2.37 3.63
CA MET A 99 8.25 -3.09 2.72
C MET A 99 9.70 -3.15 3.24
N LYS A 100 10.11 -2.18 4.07
CA LYS A 100 11.43 -2.15 4.73
C LYS A 100 11.46 -2.92 6.05
N HIS A 101 10.32 -3.35 6.57
CA HIS A 101 10.26 -4.02 7.86
C HIS A 101 10.99 -5.37 7.81
N PRO A 102 11.94 -5.66 8.72
CA PRO A 102 12.77 -6.86 8.64
C PRO A 102 11.97 -8.17 8.76
N GLN A 103 10.78 -8.10 9.36
CA GLN A 103 9.89 -9.24 9.50
C GLN A 103 8.77 -9.30 8.47
N PHE A 104 8.75 -8.42 7.46
CA PHE A 104 7.64 -8.35 6.50
C PHE A 104 7.33 -9.70 5.83
N MET A 105 8.37 -10.44 5.44
CA MET A 105 8.24 -11.73 4.75
C MET A 105 8.19 -12.95 5.68
N THR A 106 8.48 -12.79 6.98
CA THR A 106 8.59 -13.89 7.95
C THR A 106 7.49 -13.88 9.00
N ASP A 107 7.12 -12.69 9.50
CA ASP A 107 5.98 -12.44 10.38
C ASP A 107 5.26 -11.17 9.92
N THR A 108 4.50 -11.30 8.83
CA THR A 108 3.79 -10.20 8.18
C THR A 108 2.79 -9.54 9.13
N LYS A 109 2.17 -10.30 10.03
CA LYS A 109 1.19 -9.74 10.99
C LYS A 109 1.87 -8.83 12.00
N LEU A 110 3.01 -9.26 12.55
CA LEU A 110 3.82 -8.42 13.44
C LEU A 110 4.31 -7.17 12.70
N ALA A 111 4.88 -7.35 11.50
CA ALA A 111 5.36 -6.25 10.67
C ALA A 111 4.28 -5.19 10.42
N ILE A 112 3.07 -5.61 10.03
CA ILE A 112 1.94 -4.68 9.84
C ILE A 112 1.63 -3.93 11.15
N SER A 113 1.53 -4.64 12.28
CA SER A 113 1.21 -4.00 13.56
C SER A 113 2.29 -2.99 14.02
N GLU A 114 3.56 -3.31 13.82
CA GLU A 114 4.68 -2.44 14.22
C GLU A 114 4.81 -1.26 13.27
N THR A 115 4.68 -1.48 11.96
CA THR A 115 4.69 -0.40 10.96
C THR A 115 3.57 0.61 11.18
N TYR A 116 2.35 0.18 11.54
CA TYR A 116 1.26 1.11 11.85
C TYR A 116 1.63 2.03 13.04
N LYS A 117 2.15 1.45 14.13
CA LYS A 117 2.56 2.21 15.31
C LYS A 117 3.74 3.14 15.02
N GLN A 118 4.73 2.66 14.28
CA GLN A 118 5.89 3.45 13.90
C GLN A 118 5.48 4.63 13.02
N THR A 119 4.65 4.40 12.00
CA THR A 119 4.20 5.45 11.08
C THR A 119 3.35 6.52 11.80
N ASP A 120 2.51 6.11 12.75
CA ASP A 120 1.75 7.02 13.61
C ASP A 120 2.68 7.87 14.50
N SER A 121 3.69 7.24 15.13
CA SER A 121 4.68 7.94 15.93
C SER A 121 5.51 8.92 15.09
N ASP A 122 5.96 8.50 13.90
CA ASP A 122 6.73 9.34 12.98
C ASP A 122 5.91 10.54 12.49
N PHE A 123 4.62 10.35 12.21
CA PHE A 123 3.71 11.46 11.87
C PHE A 123 3.63 12.46 13.03
N LEU A 124 3.40 11.98 14.25
CA LEU A 124 3.32 12.82 15.44
C LEU A 124 4.63 13.57 15.74
N ASP A 125 5.79 12.98 15.46
CA ASP A 125 7.11 13.60 15.65
C ASP A 125 7.49 14.56 14.53
N SER A 126 7.07 14.29 13.29
CA SER A 126 7.39 15.10 12.12
C SER A 126 6.76 16.49 12.15
N GLU A 127 5.68 16.67 12.92
CA GLU A 127 4.92 17.91 12.93
C GLU A 127 5.33 18.86 14.06
N SER A 128 5.60 20.12 13.75
CA SER A 128 6.06 21.10 14.75
C SER A 128 4.97 22.03 15.29
N ASN A 129 3.76 21.98 14.72
CA ASN A 129 2.68 22.90 15.03
C ASN A 129 1.75 22.39 16.14
N ALA A 130 1.39 23.29 17.07
CA ALA A 130 0.59 23.02 18.26
C ALA A 130 -0.95 23.01 18.02
N LEU A 131 -1.40 23.31 16.80
CA LEU A 131 -2.80 23.23 16.39
C LEU A 131 -2.98 21.95 15.56
N ARG A 132 -3.37 20.86 16.22
CA ARG A 132 -3.42 19.51 15.65
C ARG A 132 -4.78 18.86 15.88
N ASP A 133 -5.62 18.89 14.86
CA ASP A 133 -6.85 18.09 14.84
C ASP A 133 -6.91 17.15 13.62
N ASP A 134 -5.87 17.11 12.77
CA ASP A 134 -5.77 16.17 11.65
C ASP A 134 -5.65 14.73 12.16
N GLY A 135 -6.50 13.86 11.63
CA GLY A 135 -6.42 12.42 11.80
C GLY A 135 -6.81 11.72 10.51
N SER A 136 -6.67 10.40 10.49
CA SER A 136 -7.09 9.60 9.35
C SER A 136 -7.49 8.19 9.80
N THR A 137 -8.38 7.57 9.04
CA THR A 137 -8.54 6.11 9.09
C THR A 137 -7.37 5.43 8.37
N ALA A 138 -7.22 4.13 8.59
CA ALA A 138 -6.32 3.30 7.80
C ALA A 138 -6.90 1.91 7.63
N SER A 139 -7.38 1.60 6.42
CA SER A 139 -7.78 0.26 6.01
C SER A 139 -6.82 -0.24 4.94
N THR A 140 -6.05 -1.30 5.24
CA THR A 140 -5.12 -1.89 4.27
C THR A 140 -5.38 -3.37 4.02
N ALA A 141 -5.25 -3.78 2.76
CA ALA A 141 -5.18 -5.17 2.33
C ALA A 141 -3.78 -5.45 1.77
N VAL A 142 -3.10 -6.44 2.33
CA VAL A 142 -1.71 -6.81 2.01
C VAL A 142 -1.70 -8.27 1.58
N LEU A 143 -1.47 -8.51 0.29
CA LEU A 143 -1.36 -9.84 -0.29
C LEU A 143 0.11 -10.22 -0.41
N VAL A 144 0.53 -11.30 0.27
CA VAL A 144 1.88 -11.86 0.22
C VAL A 144 1.80 -13.29 -0.33
N GLY A 145 2.18 -13.47 -1.59
CA GLY A 145 1.91 -14.70 -2.32
C GLY A 145 0.40 -14.97 -2.39
N ASN A 146 -0.07 -15.98 -1.66
CA ASN A 146 -1.49 -16.34 -1.60
C ASN A 146 -2.13 -16.06 -0.22
N HIS A 147 -1.45 -15.30 0.65
CA HIS A 147 -1.95 -14.93 1.97
C HIS A 147 -2.37 -13.46 1.99
N LEU A 148 -3.65 -13.22 2.24
CA LEU A 148 -4.22 -11.88 2.39
C LEU A 148 -4.29 -11.49 3.87
N TYR A 149 -3.66 -10.37 4.22
CA TYR A 149 -3.72 -9.75 5.53
C TYR A 149 -4.53 -8.46 5.44
N VAL A 150 -5.42 -8.24 6.40
CA VAL A 150 -6.20 -7.00 6.50
C VAL A 150 -5.94 -6.35 7.85
N ALA A 151 -5.64 -5.06 7.84
CA ALA A 151 -5.54 -4.23 9.03
C ALA A 151 -6.48 -3.03 8.88
N ASN A 152 -7.12 -2.64 9.99
CA ASN A 152 -8.12 -1.60 10.01
C ASN A 152 -8.04 -0.78 11.29
N VAL A 153 -7.93 0.54 11.16
CA VAL A 153 -8.04 1.54 12.23
C VAL A 153 -9.03 2.60 11.76
N GLY A 154 -10.04 2.89 12.59
CA GLY A 154 -11.14 3.79 12.22
C GLY A 154 -12.36 3.06 11.64
N ASP A 155 -13.19 3.80 10.92
CA ASP A 155 -14.52 3.39 10.47
C ASP A 155 -14.65 3.15 8.96
N SER A 156 -13.57 3.31 8.20
CA SER A 156 -13.43 2.72 6.87
C SER A 156 -13.51 1.18 6.92
N ARG A 157 -13.70 0.52 5.77
CA ARG A 157 -14.00 -0.92 5.72
C ARG A 157 -13.43 -1.62 4.50
N ALA A 158 -12.89 -2.82 4.73
CA ALA A 158 -12.59 -3.80 3.69
C ALA A 158 -13.62 -4.94 3.72
N VAL A 159 -14.03 -5.42 2.54
CA VAL A 159 -14.97 -6.54 2.39
C VAL A 159 -14.38 -7.51 1.38
N ILE A 160 -14.44 -8.81 1.68
CA ILE A 160 -14.06 -9.88 0.75
C ILE A 160 -15.31 -10.65 0.32
N SER A 161 -15.42 -10.90 -0.99
CA SER A 161 -16.43 -11.77 -1.57
C SER A 161 -15.73 -12.99 -2.15
N LEU A 162 -16.18 -14.17 -1.76
CA LEU A 162 -15.67 -15.44 -2.25
C LEU A 162 -16.72 -16.02 -3.19
N ALA A 163 -16.36 -16.29 -4.44
CA ALA A 163 -17.19 -17.10 -5.31
C ALA A 163 -17.09 -18.55 -4.83
N GLU A 164 -18.22 -19.15 -4.44
CA GLU A 164 -18.27 -20.57 -4.18
C GLU A 164 -17.98 -21.32 -5.48
N LYS A 165 -17.06 -22.27 -5.41
CA LYS A 165 -16.83 -23.20 -6.50
C LYS A 165 -17.91 -24.28 -6.37
N GLU A 166 -18.86 -24.35 -7.30
CA GLU A 166 -19.75 -25.51 -7.39
C GLU A 166 -18.87 -26.76 -7.44
N ILE A 167 -18.97 -27.59 -6.40
CA ILE A 167 -18.41 -28.94 -6.43
C ILE A 167 -19.36 -29.71 -7.32
N GLY A 168 -18.97 -29.92 -8.58
CA GLY A 168 -19.76 -30.73 -9.50
C GLY A 168 -20.05 -32.09 -8.88
N ASP A 169 -21.32 -32.48 -8.87
CA ASP A 169 -21.78 -33.78 -8.37
C ASP A 169 -21.01 -34.92 -9.08
N PHE A 170 -20.51 -35.86 -8.28
CA PHE A 170 -19.79 -37.07 -8.71
C PHE A 170 -20.72 -38.09 -9.36
#